data_AF-A0A1A7KNW1-F1
#
_entry.id   AF-A0A1A7KNW1-F1
#
_cell.length_a   1.000
_cell.length_b   1.000
_cell.length_c   1.000
_cell.angle_alpha   90.00
_cell.angle_beta   90.00
_cell.angle_gamma   90.00
#
_symmetry.space_group_name_H-M   'P 1'
#
loop_
_entity.id
_entity.type
_entity.pdbx_description
1 polymer ?
#
loop_
_entity_poly.entity_id
_entity_poly.type
_entity_poly.pdbx_seq_one_letter_code
_entity_poly.pdbx_strand_id
1 'polypeptide(L)'
;MIQVIKYKCCGNIFAACCEPECYTDMDWLKELKKYVERGNKVEMIPNGGVLQFKRCECEKESKSKEQQKVIESLFDDEVLVLDSIDQTN
;
A
#
# COMPACT_ATOMS: atom_id res chain seq x y z
N MET A 1 7.07 16.15 -22.95
CA MET A 1 7.54 15.15 -21.97
C MET A 1 6.38 14.84 -21.01
N ILE A 2 6.53 13.81 -20.18
CA ILE A 2 5.56 13.50 -19.12
C ILE A 2 6.24 13.65 -17.78
N GLN A 3 5.68 14.49 -16.92
CA GLN A 3 6.06 14.59 -15.52
C GLN A 3 5.34 13.50 -14.73
N VAL A 4 6.08 12.64 -14.02
CA VAL A 4 5.53 11.56 -13.20
C VAL A 4 5.89 11.75 -11.73
N ILE A 5 4.98 11.36 -10.85
CA ILE A 5 5.17 11.38 -9.41
C ILE A 5 5.22 9.94 -8.90
N LYS A 6 6.30 9.63 -8.18
CA LYS A 6 6.60 8.30 -7.62
C LYS A 6 6.54 8.33 -6.10
N TYR A 7 5.99 7.26 -5.51
CA TYR A 7 6.02 7.08 -4.07
C TYR A 7 7.46 7.04 -3.53
N LYS A 8 7.71 7.72 -2.41
CA LYS A 8 9.01 7.69 -1.73
C LYS A 8 9.47 6.27 -1.37
N CYS A 9 8.56 5.42 -0.91
CA CYS A 9 8.86 4.10 -0.35
C CYS A 9 9.11 3.02 -1.41
N CYS A 10 8.23 2.90 -2.42
CA CYS A 10 8.29 1.84 -3.43
C CYS A 10 8.68 2.31 -4.82
N GLY A 11 8.71 3.62 -5.08
CA GLY A 11 9.03 4.15 -6.42
C GLY A 11 7.92 3.95 -7.47
N ASN A 12 6.77 3.38 -7.09
CA ASN A 12 5.63 3.21 -8.00
C ASN A 12 5.06 4.58 -8.40
N ILE A 13 4.70 4.71 -9.69
CA ILE A 13 4.08 5.91 -10.24
C ILE A 13 2.59 5.90 -9.87
N PHE A 14 2.09 7.02 -9.35
CA PHE A 14 0.66 7.17 -9.01
C PHE A 14 -0.01 8.38 -9.63
N ALA A 15 0.76 9.34 -10.13
CA ALA A 15 0.24 10.52 -10.82
C ALA A 15 1.19 10.88 -11.97
N ALA A 16 0.63 11.42 -13.05
CA ALA A 16 1.38 11.89 -14.20
C ALA A 16 0.65 13.06 -14.86
N CYS A 17 1.42 13.96 -15.47
CA CYS A 17 0.91 15.08 -16.25
C CYS A 17 1.79 15.31 -17.48
N CYS A 18 1.18 15.64 -18.62
CA CYS A 18 1.88 15.91 -19.86
C CYS A 18 2.33 17.37 -19.92
N GLU A 19 3.41 17.64 -20.63
CA GLU A 19 3.74 19.01 -21.04
C GLU A 19 2.91 19.43 -22.25
N PRO A 20 2.49 20.71 -22.30
CA PRO A 20 2.80 21.78 -21.34
C PRO A 20 1.82 21.87 -20.15
N GLU A 21 0.80 21.02 -20.09
CA GLU A 21 -0.29 21.09 -19.12
C GLU A 21 0.19 21.08 -17.66
N CYS A 22 1.28 20.35 -17.37
CA CYS A 22 1.86 20.28 -16.03
C CYS A 22 2.38 21.61 -15.47
N TYR A 23 2.53 22.64 -16.31
CA TYR A 23 2.98 23.97 -15.90
C TYR A 23 1.86 25.01 -15.90
N THR A 24 0.74 24.73 -16.56
CA THR A 24 -0.39 25.66 -16.68
C THR A 24 -1.53 25.30 -15.74
N ASP A 25 -1.63 24.03 -15.33
CA ASP A 25 -2.62 23.57 -14.36
C ASP A 25 -2.20 23.92 -12.93
N MET A 26 -2.87 24.94 -12.37
CA MET A 26 -2.62 25.42 -11.02
C MET A 26 -2.98 24.40 -9.94
N ASP A 27 -3.97 23.54 -10.18
CA ASP A 27 -4.37 22.53 -9.21
C ASP A 27 -3.37 21.37 -9.20
N TRP A 28 -2.87 20.98 -10.38
CA TRP A 28 -1.72 20.08 -10.50
C TRP A 28 -0.50 20.60 -9.72
N LEU A 29 -0.12 21.88 -9.92
CA LEU A 29 1.04 22.47 -9.25
C LEU A 29 0.88 22.51 -7.71
N LYS A 30 -0.33 22.80 -7.21
CA LYS A 30 -0.62 22.75 -5.76
C LYS A 30 -0.47 21.34 -5.22
N GLU A 31 -0.97 20.33 -5.92
CA GLU A 31 -0.85 18.94 -5.50
C GLU A 31 0.59 18.44 -5.58
N LEU A 32 1.30 18.75 -6.67
CA LEU A 32 2.71 18.45 -6.87
C LEU A 32 3.55 18.92 -5.69
N LYS A 33 3.35 20.18 -5.26
CA LYS A 33 4.02 20.74 -4.08
C LYS A 33 3.77 19.90 -2.82
N LYS A 34 2.50 19.54 -2.54
CA LYS A 34 2.15 18.69 -1.40
C LYS A 34 2.83 17.32 -1.47
N TYR A 35 2.93 16.73 -2.66
CA TYR A 35 3.58 15.43 -2.82
C TYR A 35 5.10 15.50 -2.61
N VAL A 36 5.75 16.56 -3.08
CA VAL A 36 7.19 16.80 -2.85
C VAL A 36 7.47 17.06 -1.38
N GLU A 37 6.63 17.83 -0.68
CA GLU A 37 6.76 18.07 0.78
C GLU A 37 6.63 16.77 1.59
N ARG A 38 5.82 15.80 1.10
CA ARG A 38 5.74 14.44 1.67
C ARG A 38 6.94 13.55 1.30
N GLY A 39 7.89 14.06 0.53
CA GLY A 39 9.12 13.36 0.11
C GLY A 39 8.96 12.43 -1.08
N ASN A 40 7.88 12.54 -1.86
CA ASN A 40 7.72 11.79 -3.11
C ASN A 40 8.68 12.32 -4.17
N LYS A 41 9.03 11.46 -5.15
CA LYS A 41 9.97 11.80 -6.22
C LYS A 41 9.23 12.23 -7.47
N VAL A 42 9.71 13.29 -8.11
CA VAL A 42 9.20 13.77 -9.41
C VAL A 42 10.26 13.48 -10.46
N GLU A 43 9.86 12.86 -11.56
CA GLU A 43 10.74 12.54 -12.69
C GLU A 43 10.11 12.94 -14.01
N MET A 44 10.93 13.22 -15.01
CA MET A 44 10.49 13.51 -16.37
C MET A 44 10.82 12.31 -17.26
N ILE A 45 9.83 11.81 -17.99
CA ILE A 45 10.00 10.71 -18.94
C ILE A 45 9.59 11.15 -20.36
N PRO A 46 10.14 10.52 -21.41
CA PRO A 46 9.76 10.81 -22.78
C PRO A 46 8.30 10.41 -23.06
N ASN A 47 7.66 11.13 -23.99
CA ASN A 47 6.33 10.77 -24.48
C ASN A 47 6.41 9.40 -25.17
N GLY A 48 5.56 8.46 -24.77
CA GLY A 48 5.62 7.05 -25.21
C GLY A 48 6.41 6.12 -24.29
N GLY A 49 6.95 6.63 -23.17
CA GLY A 49 7.47 5.78 -22.09
C GLY A 49 6.38 4.90 -21.48
N VAL A 50 6.77 3.71 -21.00
CA VAL A 50 5.84 2.79 -20.34
C VAL A 50 5.42 3.37 -19.00
N LEU A 51 4.19 3.89 -18.93
CA LEU A 51 3.54 4.34 -17.70
C LEU A 51 2.78 3.18 -17.06
N GLN A 52 3.25 2.73 -15.89
CA GLN A 52 2.49 1.79 -15.07
C GLN A 52 2.07 2.45 -13.77
N PHE A 53 0.79 2.81 -13.70
CA PHE A 53 0.19 3.31 -12.46
C PHE A 53 -0.02 2.14 -11.51
N LYS A 54 0.59 2.23 -10.32
CA LYS A 54 0.46 1.21 -9.28
C LYS A 54 0.26 1.87 -7.94
N ARG A 55 -0.70 1.34 -7.17
CA ARG A 55 -0.91 1.75 -5.77
C ARG A 55 0.28 1.28 -4.92
N CYS A 56 0.61 2.04 -3.88
CA CYS A 56 1.59 1.62 -2.89
C CYS A 56 1.02 0.49 -2.02
N GLU A 57 1.81 -0.58 -1.82
CA GLU A 57 1.43 -1.71 -0.96
C GLU A 57 2.26 -1.81 0.32
N CYS A 58 3.23 -0.93 0.53
CA CYS A 58 4.16 -0.99 1.68
C CYS A 58 3.48 -0.86 3.05
N GLU A 59 2.30 -0.25 3.14
CA GLU A 59 1.54 -0.14 4.39
C GLU A 59 0.69 -1.38 4.71
N LYS A 60 0.49 -2.29 3.75
CA LYS A 60 -0.28 -3.52 4.00
C LYS A 60 0.54 -4.57 4.76
N GLU A 61 1.87 -4.56 4.60
CA GLU A 61 2.77 -5.52 5.27
C GLU A 61 2.99 -5.23 6.76
N SER A 62 2.76 -3.99 7.22
CA SER A 62 2.93 -3.62 8.62
C SER A 62 1.70 -3.94 9.49
N LYS A 63 0.50 -4.05 8.91
CA LYS A 63 -0.74 -4.35 9.67
C LYS A 63 -1.03 -5.84 9.85
N SER A 64 -0.45 -6.71 9.03
CA SER A 64 -0.67 -8.16 9.11
C SER A 64 0.03 -8.83 10.29
N LYS A 65 1.09 -8.22 10.84
CA LYS A 65 1.84 -8.78 11.99
C LYS A 65 1.22 -8.48 13.35
N GLU A 66 0.37 -7.47 13.45
CA GLU A 66 -0.24 -7.07 14.74
C GLU A 66 -1.54 -7.83 15.05
N GLN A 67 -2.20 -8.37 14.03
CA GLN A 67 -3.46 -9.12 14.19
C GLN A 67 -3.27 -10.59 14.61
N GLN A 68 -2.08 -11.16 14.42
CA GLN A 68 -1.81 -12.54 14.83
C GLN A 68 -1.66 -12.72 16.34
N LYS A 69 -1.34 -11.66 17.09
CA LYS A 69 -1.10 -11.76 18.54
C LYS A 69 -2.37 -11.76 19.39
N VAL A 70 -3.53 -11.44 18.81
CA VAL A 70 -4.81 -11.37 19.52
C VAL A 70 -5.56 -12.71 19.50
N ILE A 71 -5.27 -13.58 18.54
CA ILE A 71 -5.98 -14.87 18.39
C ILE A 71 -5.41 -15.95 19.31
N GLU A 72 -4.15 -15.83 19.75
CA GLU A 72 -3.49 -16.84 20.58
C GLU A 72 -3.86 -16.77 22.07
N SER A 73 -4.57 -15.72 22.52
CA SER A 73 -4.99 -15.56 23.92
C SER A 73 -6.45 -15.94 24.20
N LEU A 74 -7.11 -16.64 23.28
CA LEU A 74 -8.55 -16.98 23.35
C LEU A 74 -8.82 -18.50 23.39
N PHE A 75 -7.79 -19.34 23.52
CA PHE A 75 -7.91 -20.81 23.48
C PHE A 75 -7.39 -21.53 24.75
N ASP A 76 -7.37 -20.87 25.91
CA ASP A 76 -6.91 -21.49 27.17
C ASP A 76 -8.02 -22.10 28.05
N ASP A 77 -9.29 -22.07 27.65
CA ASP A 77 -10.38 -22.67 28.44
C ASP A 77 -11.30 -23.49 27.54
N GLU A 78 -11.01 -24.79 27.39
CA GLU A 78 -11.93 -25.89 27.74
C GLU A 78 -11.24 -27.25 27.50
N VAL A 79 -10.49 -27.72 28.50
CA VAL A 79 -10.21 -29.15 28.66
C VAL A 79 -11.47 -29.78 29.26
N LEU A 80 -12.29 -30.43 28.44
CA LEU A 80 -13.21 -31.46 28.92
C LEU A 80 -12.78 -32.82 28.39
N VAL A 81 -12.00 -33.47 29.23
CA VAL A 81 -11.82 -34.92 29.25
C VAL A 81 -13.22 -35.52 29.46
N LEU A 82 -13.74 -36.24 28.46
CA LEU A 82 -14.83 -37.18 28.70
C LEU A 82 -14.28 -38.59 28.55
N ASP A 83 -14.09 -39.17 29.73
CA ASP A 83 -13.74 -40.55 30.00
C ASP A 83 -14.64 -41.56 29.27
N SER A 84 -13.98 -42.60 28.75
CA SER A 84 -14.38 -44.01 28.77
C SER A 84 -15.87 -44.36 28.97
N ILE A 85 -16.53 -44.87 27.92
CA ILE A 85 -17.58 -45.89 28.08
C ILE A 85 -17.33 -47.02 27.07
N ASP A 86 -16.88 -48.14 27.65
CA ASP A 86 -16.93 -49.50 27.15
C ASP A 86 -18.41 -49.93 26.95
N GLN A 87 -18.76 -50.53 25.80
CA GLN A 87 -19.61 -51.74 25.72
C GLN A 87 -20.02 -52.10 24.27
N THR A 88 -19.52 -53.27 23.84
CA THR A 88 -20.21 -54.35 23.10
C THR A 88 -21.38 -54.04 22.16
N ASN A 89 -21.21 -54.41 20.87
CA ASN A 89 -22.08 -55.37 20.19
C ASN A 89 -21.33 -56.05 19.03
#